data_AF-A0A1F2SEF3-F1
#
_entry.id   AF-A0A1F2SEF3-F1
#
_cell.length_a   1.000
_cell.length_b   1.000
_cell.length_c   1.000
_cell.angle_alpha   90.00
_cell.angle_beta   90.00
_cell.angle_gamma   90.00
#
_symmetry.space_group_name_H-M   'P 1'
#
loop_
_entity.id
_entity.type
_entity.pdbx_description
1 polymer ?
#
loop_
_entity_poly.entity_id
_entity_poly.type
_entity_poly.pdbx_seq_one_letter_code
_entity_poly.pdbx_strand_id
1 'polypeptide(L)'
;MNVAGAIAELPRPLTEYPVAAGDSLVRHLIGRVEIEPFNGIATGIFVLAILHTFAVARFTALAHRVQHRHDDDARAKGRPTTPSVVAELLHFFGEVEVVFGLWAVVLTIAMTAYAGWDTAAHYLNSRVNYTEALFVVVIMALASTRPIVVFAEAGLRRVANAGGGTPAAWWMTILTIGPVFGSFITEPAAMTICALLLARQFYDLLPSAKLKYGTLGLLFVNVSIGGTLTHFAAPPVLMVARSWGWDTLFMASHFGWRAAAAIAISTAVYYLLFRTEFTALAGRAPVADVEQPDEDASGAALLPVPVWVTFAHVSFIVWTVFNSHFPALFLGGFLFFLGFARATAVYQSRIELKTPLLVGFFLAGLVIHGGL
;
A
#
# COMPACT_ATOMS: atom_id res chain seq x y z
N MET A 1 14.40 16.88 45.13
CA MET A 1 15.55 17.32 44.30
C MET A 1 15.56 16.42 43.07
N ASN A 2 14.89 16.84 41.99
CA ASN A 2 14.85 16.11 40.73
C ASN A 2 16.20 16.31 40.04
N VAL A 3 17.04 15.28 40.03
CA VAL A 3 18.08 15.17 39.01
C VAL A 3 17.33 14.81 37.74
N ALA A 4 16.95 15.82 36.95
CA ALA A 4 16.62 15.61 35.56
C ALA A 4 17.92 15.11 34.92
N GLY A 5 18.09 13.78 34.87
CA GLY A 5 19.16 13.16 34.11
C GLY A 5 19.04 13.66 32.68
N ALA A 6 20.12 14.20 32.13
CA ALA A 6 20.15 14.58 30.73
C ALA A 6 19.70 13.37 29.91
N ILE A 7 18.62 13.54 29.13
CA ILE A 7 18.13 12.50 28.22
C ILE A 7 19.29 12.14 27.30
N ALA A 8 19.64 10.86 27.21
CA ALA A 8 20.71 10.42 26.32
C ALA A 8 20.31 10.72 24.87
N GLU A 9 21.18 11.37 24.12
CA GLU A 9 20.88 11.72 22.74
C GLU A 9 21.15 10.51 21.83
N LEU A 10 20.10 9.74 21.56
CA LEU A 10 20.13 8.54 20.74
C LEU A 10 19.20 8.68 19.52
N PRO A 11 19.68 8.42 18.29
CA PRO A 11 21.07 8.15 17.94
C PRO A 11 21.94 9.41 18.06
N ARG A 12 23.23 9.18 18.31
CA ARG A 12 24.24 10.22 18.26
C ARG A 12 24.23 10.91 16.89
N PRO A 13 24.22 12.26 16.81
CA PRO A 13 24.26 12.98 15.54
C PRO A 13 25.46 12.59 14.67
N LEU A 14 25.25 12.48 13.35
CA LEU A 14 26.30 12.06 12.41
C LEU A 14 27.55 12.97 12.44
N THR A 15 27.37 14.25 12.79
CA THR A 15 28.43 15.26 12.90
C THR A 15 29.36 15.06 14.11
N GLU A 16 28.95 14.25 15.08
CA GLU A 16 29.76 13.97 16.28
C GLU A 16 30.66 12.75 16.12
N TYR A 17 30.50 11.98 15.06
CA TYR A 17 31.43 10.90 14.74
C TYR A 17 32.71 11.45 14.11
N PRO A 18 33.89 10.86 14.40
CA PRO A 18 35.15 11.25 13.79
C PRO A 18 35.09 11.17 12.26
N VAL A 19 35.59 12.19 11.57
CA VAL A 19 35.70 12.20 10.11
C VAL A 19 36.90 11.33 9.70
N ALA A 20 36.66 10.09 9.29
CA ALA A 20 37.71 9.20 8.80
C ALA A 20 37.88 9.32 7.27
N ALA A 21 38.53 10.40 6.84
CA ALA A 21 38.83 10.60 5.42
C ALA A 21 39.70 9.44 4.87
N GLY A 22 39.18 8.68 3.90
CA GLY A 22 39.91 7.62 3.20
C GLY A 22 39.67 6.19 3.69
N ASP A 23 38.85 5.99 4.73
CA ASP A 23 38.50 4.64 5.21
C ASP A 23 37.37 3.97 4.40
N SER A 24 37.38 2.64 4.36
CA SER A 24 36.29 1.87 3.76
C SER A 24 34.98 2.04 4.56
N LEU A 25 33.83 1.91 3.89
CA LEU A 25 32.51 2.00 4.54
C LEU A 25 32.39 1.05 5.74
N VAL A 26 32.93 -0.17 5.63
CA VAL A 26 32.87 -1.17 6.70
C VAL A 26 33.64 -0.71 7.95
N ARG A 27 34.84 -0.13 7.79
CA ARG A 27 35.59 0.40 8.94
C ARG A 27 34.86 1.58 9.60
N HIS A 28 34.27 2.46 8.79
CA HIS A 28 33.44 3.54 9.31
C HIS A 28 32.28 3.02 10.17
N LEU A 29 31.57 1.99 9.69
CA LEU A 29 30.46 1.40 10.44
C LEU A 29 30.92 0.72 11.72
N ILE A 30 32.03 -0.02 11.69
CA ILE A 30 32.62 -0.64 12.89
C ILE A 30 33.00 0.43 13.93
N GLY A 31 33.69 1.49 13.52
CA GLY A 31 34.06 2.58 14.43
C GLY A 31 32.84 3.29 15.03
N ARG A 32 31.74 3.42 14.29
CA ARG A 32 30.47 3.96 14.83
C ARG A 32 29.82 3.05 15.86
N VAL A 33 29.94 1.73 15.71
CA VAL A 33 29.46 0.74 16.70
C VAL A 33 30.35 0.73 17.94
N GLU A 34 31.65 0.93 17.80
CA GLU A 34 32.56 1.06 18.96
C GLU A 34 32.25 2.30 19.81
N ILE A 35 31.88 3.41 19.16
CA ILE A 35 31.50 4.66 19.84
C ILE A 35 30.07 4.58 20.40
N GLU A 36 29.13 4.03 19.65
CA GLU A 36 27.72 3.89 20.02
C GLU A 36 27.25 2.45 19.78
N PRO A 37 27.42 1.54 20.76
CA PRO A 37 27.10 0.12 20.62
C PRO A 37 25.66 -0.17 20.21
N PHE A 38 24.74 0.74 20.53
CA PHE A 38 23.34 0.59 20.14
C PHE A 38 23.15 0.53 18.61
N ASN A 39 24.02 1.18 17.82
CA ASN A 39 23.96 1.11 16.36
C ASN A 39 24.09 -0.33 15.85
N GLY A 40 24.91 -1.16 16.53
CA GLY A 40 25.05 -2.58 16.20
C GLY A 40 23.78 -3.37 16.50
N ILE A 41 23.13 -3.06 17.64
CA ILE A 41 21.84 -3.67 18.03
C ILE A 41 20.76 -3.28 17.03
N ALA A 42 20.62 -2.00 16.71
CA ALA A 42 19.67 -1.48 15.74
C ALA A 42 19.88 -2.11 14.35
N THR A 43 21.14 -2.20 13.90
CA THR A 43 21.49 -2.87 12.63
C THR A 43 21.09 -4.35 12.64
N GLY A 44 21.37 -5.07 13.73
CA GLY A 44 20.98 -6.47 13.87
C GLY A 44 19.46 -6.66 13.80
N ILE A 45 18.70 -5.83 14.50
CA ILE A 45 17.23 -5.82 14.48
C ILE A 45 16.71 -5.55 13.06
N PHE A 46 17.29 -4.56 12.37
CA PHE A 46 16.91 -4.24 10.99
C PHE A 46 17.20 -5.39 10.02
N VAL A 47 18.36 -6.06 10.14
CA VAL A 47 18.69 -7.25 9.34
C VAL A 47 17.68 -8.38 9.61
N LEU A 48 17.30 -8.60 10.87
CA LEU A 48 16.27 -9.59 11.19
C LEU A 48 14.90 -9.22 10.61
N ALA A 49 14.55 -7.94 10.52
CA ALA A 49 13.35 -7.46 9.83
C ALA A 49 13.37 -7.78 8.34
N ILE A 50 14.51 -7.58 7.68
CA ILE A 50 14.70 -7.96 6.27
C ILE A 50 14.53 -9.48 6.11
N LEU A 51 15.19 -10.28 6.94
CA LEU A 51 15.06 -11.74 6.90
C LEU A 51 13.62 -12.20 7.15
N HIS A 52 12.91 -11.54 8.07
CA HIS A 52 11.50 -11.80 8.34
C HIS A 52 10.64 -11.51 7.10
N THR A 53 10.91 -10.43 6.36
CA THR A 53 10.19 -10.09 5.12
C THR A 53 10.23 -11.25 4.10
N PHE A 54 11.39 -11.90 3.95
CA PHE A 54 11.52 -13.08 3.08
C PHE A 54 10.91 -14.36 3.66
N ALA A 55 10.66 -14.41 4.97
CA ALA A 55 10.03 -15.54 5.66
C ALA A 55 8.49 -15.45 5.69
N VAL A 56 7.89 -14.29 5.35
CA VAL A 56 6.44 -14.03 5.38
C VAL A 56 5.63 -15.17 4.74
N ALA A 57 5.96 -15.61 3.52
CA ALA A 57 5.24 -16.67 2.84
C ALA A 57 5.26 -18.02 3.59
N ARG A 58 6.33 -18.29 4.37
CA ARG A 58 6.42 -19.49 5.22
C ARG A 58 5.51 -19.38 6.44
N PHE A 59 5.39 -18.20 7.03
CA PHE A 59 4.45 -17.92 8.12
C PHE A 59 3.01 -18.09 7.66
N THR A 60 2.64 -17.51 6.51
CA THR A 60 1.29 -17.69 5.91
C THR A 60 0.98 -19.16 5.66
N ALA A 61 1.93 -19.92 5.07
CA ALA A 61 1.75 -21.35 4.85
C ALA A 61 1.63 -22.15 6.16
N LEU A 62 2.34 -21.74 7.22
CA LEU A 62 2.21 -22.36 8.54
C LEU A 62 0.86 -22.01 9.19
N ALA A 63 0.40 -20.77 9.06
CA ALA A 63 -0.88 -20.29 9.56
C ALA A 63 -2.04 -21.14 8.99
N HIS A 64 -2.09 -21.32 7.66
CA HIS A 64 -3.07 -22.19 7.01
C HIS A 64 -3.01 -23.63 7.53
N ARG A 65 -1.80 -24.20 7.68
CA ARG A 65 -1.64 -25.57 8.23
C ARG A 65 -2.15 -25.69 9.67
N VAL A 66 -1.91 -24.69 10.50
CA VAL A 66 -2.39 -24.67 11.90
C VAL A 66 -3.90 -24.51 11.94
N GLN A 67 -4.47 -23.63 11.11
CA GLN A 67 -5.91 -23.44 11.01
C GLN A 67 -6.61 -24.71 10.54
N HIS A 68 -6.13 -25.36 9.47
CA HIS A 68 -6.70 -26.63 9.00
C HIS A 68 -6.72 -27.71 10.08
N ARG A 69 -5.62 -27.86 10.84
CA ARG A 69 -5.58 -28.82 11.96
C ARG A 69 -6.56 -28.47 13.08
N HIS A 70 -6.71 -27.18 13.39
CA HIS A 70 -7.67 -26.70 14.39
C HIS A 70 -9.11 -26.96 13.95
N ASP A 71 -9.40 -26.73 12.67
CA ASP A 71 -10.71 -26.98 12.08
C ASP A 71 -11.05 -28.47 12.05
N ASP A 72 -10.08 -29.34 11.71
CA ASP A 72 -10.25 -30.79 11.73
C ASP A 72 -10.51 -31.30 13.17
N ASP A 73 -9.80 -30.79 14.18
CA ASP A 73 -10.03 -31.12 15.59
C ASP A 73 -11.37 -30.59 16.11
N ALA A 74 -11.84 -29.45 15.61
CA ALA A 74 -13.17 -28.91 15.91
C ALA A 74 -14.27 -29.80 15.29
N ARG A 75 -14.14 -30.13 14.01
CA ARG A 75 -15.07 -31.03 13.28
C ARG A 75 -15.14 -32.41 13.93
N ALA A 76 -14.01 -33.00 14.29
CA ALA A 76 -13.94 -34.29 14.97
C ALA A 76 -14.67 -34.31 16.32
N LYS A 77 -14.78 -33.17 17.00
CA LYS A 77 -15.47 -33.02 18.29
C LYS A 77 -16.86 -32.40 18.15
N GLY A 78 -17.40 -32.29 16.92
CA GLY A 78 -18.73 -31.73 16.66
C GLY A 78 -18.89 -30.26 17.04
N ARG A 79 -17.79 -29.50 17.12
CA ARG A 79 -17.80 -28.05 17.43
C ARG A 79 -17.73 -27.24 16.12
N PRO A 80 -18.27 -26.01 16.11
CA PRO A 80 -18.08 -25.11 14.99
C PRO A 80 -16.60 -24.78 14.80
N THR A 81 -16.18 -24.67 13.54
CA THR A 81 -14.84 -24.17 13.19
C THR A 81 -14.71 -22.73 13.66
N THR A 82 -13.60 -22.41 14.31
CA THR A 82 -13.31 -21.08 14.86
C THR A 82 -11.88 -20.70 14.50
N PRO A 83 -11.57 -19.41 14.36
CA PRO A 83 -10.19 -18.97 14.14
C PRO A 83 -9.28 -19.43 15.29
N SER A 84 -8.17 -20.10 14.96
CA SER A 84 -7.17 -20.50 15.93
C SER A 84 -6.30 -19.30 16.28
N VAL A 85 -6.17 -18.98 17.58
CA VAL A 85 -5.31 -17.88 18.05
C VAL A 85 -3.88 -18.01 17.53
N VAL A 86 -3.35 -19.24 17.47
CA VAL A 86 -2.00 -19.50 16.95
C VAL A 86 -1.94 -19.29 15.44
N ALA A 87 -2.97 -19.70 14.69
CA ALA A 87 -3.03 -19.43 13.25
C ALA A 87 -3.14 -17.93 12.98
N GLU A 88 -3.96 -17.19 13.73
CA GLU A 88 -4.10 -15.73 13.61
C GLU A 88 -2.79 -15.00 13.93
N LEU A 89 -2.06 -15.41 14.97
CA LEU A 89 -0.72 -14.88 15.23
C LEU A 89 0.20 -15.15 14.04
N LEU A 90 0.25 -16.38 13.54
CA LEU A 90 1.08 -16.73 12.37
C LEU A 90 0.65 -15.99 11.10
N HIS A 91 -0.64 -15.71 10.93
CA HIS A 91 -1.16 -14.87 9.86
C HIS A 91 -0.64 -13.45 10.00
N PHE A 92 -0.65 -12.88 11.21
CA PHE A 92 -0.10 -11.57 11.49
C PHE A 92 1.42 -11.49 11.21
N PHE A 93 2.20 -12.52 11.60
CA PHE A 93 3.62 -12.65 11.20
C PHE A 93 3.79 -12.88 9.68
N GLY A 94 2.75 -13.38 9.01
CA GLY A 94 2.68 -13.61 7.58
C GLY A 94 2.09 -12.44 6.78
N GLU A 95 1.88 -11.27 7.38
CA GLU A 95 1.53 -10.04 6.68
C GLU A 95 2.81 -9.21 6.44
N VAL A 96 3.11 -8.91 5.18
CA VAL A 96 4.35 -8.18 4.80
C VAL A 96 4.35 -6.77 5.38
N GLU A 97 3.18 -6.15 5.47
CA GLU A 97 2.95 -4.84 6.06
C GLU A 97 3.21 -4.80 7.58
N VAL A 98 3.16 -5.94 8.27
CA VAL A 98 3.40 -6.01 9.72
C VAL A 98 4.88 -5.99 10.06
N VAL A 99 5.74 -6.47 9.16
CA VAL A 99 7.13 -6.83 9.47
C VAL A 99 7.92 -5.70 10.12
N PHE A 100 8.06 -4.55 9.46
CA PHE A 100 8.86 -3.45 10.02
C PHE A 100 8.21 -2.77 11.23
N GLY A 101 6.89 -2.71 11.29
CA GLY A 101 6.20 -2.20 12.47
C GLY A 101 6.43 -3.09 13.69
N LEU A 102 6.36 -4.41 13.53
CA LEU A 102 6.65 -5.37 14.59
C LEU A 102 8.09 -5.25 15.08
N TRP A 103 9.06 -5.18 14.16
CA TRP A 103 10.46 -5.01 14.54
C TRP A 103 10.76 -3.64 15.15
N ALA A 104 9.93 -2.62 14.88
CA ALA A 104 10.04 -1.32 15.54
C ALA A 104 9.62 -1.40 17.02
N VAL A 105 8.69 -2.29 17.37
CA VAL A 105 8.38 -2.60 18.78
C VAL A 105 9.59 -3.25 19.45
N VAL A 106 10.23 -4.22 18.79
CA VAL A 106 11.46 -4.87 19.30
C VAL A 106 12.58 -3.85 19.48
N LEU A 107 12.77 -2.94 18.51
CA LEU A 107 13.74 -1.85 18.58
C LEU A 107 13.45 -0.90 19.74
N THR A 108 12.19 -0.56 19.96
CA THR A 108 11.76 0.30 21.08
C THR A 108 12.04 -0.36 22.43
N ILE A 109 11.80 -1.67 22.55
CA ILE A 109 12.12 -2.45 23.76
C ILE A 109 13.64 -2.46 23.98
N ALA A 110 14.43 -2.71 22.94
CA ALA A 110 15.88 -2.71 23.01
C ALA A 110 16.42 -1.32 23.42
N MET A 111 15.87 -0.24 22.84
CA MET A 111 16.23 1.14 23.17
C MET A 111 15.89 1.48 24.62
N THR A 112 14.71 1.06 25.08
CA THR A 112 14.26 1.25 26.46
C THR A 112 15.17 0.51 27.44
N ALA A 113 15.59 -0.72 27.10
CA ALA A 113 16.51 -1.49 27.91
C ALA A 113 17.93 -0.91 27.93
N TYR A 114 18.36 -0.25 26.84
CA TYR A 114 19.70 0.32 26.68
C TYR A 114 19.85 1.70 27.33
N ALA A 115 18.91 2.62 27.07
CA ALA A 115 19.02 4.04 27.43
C ALA A 115 17.81 4.58 28.23
N GLY A 116 16.87 3.71 28.64
CA GLY A 116 15.69 4.08 29.40
C GLY A 116 14.49 4.51 28.54
N TRP A 117 13.31 4.51 29.16
CA TRP A 117 12.05 4.87 28.50
C TRP A 117 12.02 6.32 27.99
N ASP A 118 12.54 7.27 28.77
CA ASP A 118 12.52 8.70 28.38
C ASP A 118 13.31 8.96 27.10
N THR A 119 14.46 8.29 26.93
CA THR A 119 15.26 8.33 25.70
C THR A 119 14.51 7.71 24.53
N ALA A 120 13.91 6.53 24.73
CA ALA A 120 13.13 5.86 23.68
C ALA A 120 11.92 6.68 23.25
N ALA A 121 11.18 7.25 24.21
CA ALA A 121 10.05 8.12 23.97
C ALA A 121 10.47 9.44 23.30
N HIS A 122 11.63 10.01 23.63
CA HIS A 122 12.16 11.18 22.97
C HIS A 122 12.51 10.90 21.51
N TYR A 123 13.21 9.79 21.23
CA TYR A 123 13.52 9.35 19.87
C TYR A 123 12.24 9.20 19.04
N LEU A 124 11.27 8.41 19.51
CA LEU A 124 10.03 8.14 18.80
C LEU A 124 9.21 9.42 18.58
N ASN A 125 9.00 10.26 19.61
CA ASN A 125 8.10 11.41 19.48
C ASN A 125 8.74 12.66 18.87
N SER A 126 10.05 12.84 19.03
CA SER A 126 10.72 14.10 18.69
C SER A 126 11.67 13.98 17.51
N ARG A 127 12.27 12.80 17.26
CA ARG A 127 13.23 12.60 16.16
C ARG A 127 12.60 11.95 14.94
N VAL A 128 11.64 11.05 15.11
CA VAL A 128 11.00 10.34 14.00
C VAL A 128 9.87 11.19 13.40
N ASN A 129 9.84 11.29 12.07
CA ASN A 129 8.77 11.97 11.35
C ASN A 129 7.77 10.96 10.78
N TYR A 130 6.54 10.95 11.31
CA TYR A 130 5.46 10.05 10.88
C TYR A 130 4.54 10.65 9.81
N THR A 131 4.84 11.86 9.30
CA THR A 131 3.94 12.59 8.38
C THR A 131 3.56 11.74 7.17
N GLU A 132 4.53 11.11 6.51
CA GLU A 132 4.30 10.25 5.34
C GLU A 132 3.48 9.03 5.69
N ALA A 133 3.82 8.33 6.78
CA ALA A 133 3.09 7.13 7.20
C ALA A 133 1.61 7.45 7.47
N LEU A 134 1.34 8.53 8.20
CA LEU A 134 -0.01 9.01 8.49
C LEU A 134 -0.76 9.48 7.24
N PHE A 135 -0.07 10.18 6.34
CA PHE A 135 -0.63 10.63 5.07
C PHE A 135 -1.05 9.42 4.22
N VAL A 136 -0.22 8.39 4.13
CA VAL A 136 -0.51 7.16 3.38
C VAL A 136 -1.75 6.44 3.93
N VAL A 137 -1.89 6.31 5.27
CA VAL A 137 -3.10 5.75 5.89
C VAL A 137 -4.35 6.49 5.42
N VAL A 138 -4.33 7.83 5.50
CA VAL A 138 -5.49 8.67 5.19
C VAL A 138 -5.83 8.61 3.69
N ILE A 139 -4.84 8.81 2.82
CA ILE A 139 -5.09 8.85 1.37
C ILE A 139 -5.54 7.48 0.85
N MET A 140 -4.99 6.37 1.35
CA MET A 140 -5.44 5.04 0.98
C MET A 140 -6.87 4.77 1.45
N ALA A 141 -7.21 5.15 2.68
CA ALA A 141 -8.57 4.99 3.22
C ALA A 141 -9.61 5.83 2.44
N LEU A 142 -9.24 7.04 2.00
CA LEU A 142 -10.09 7.87 1.15
C LEU A 142 -10.22 7.30 -0.26
N ALA A 143 -9.11 6.89 -0.87
CA ALA A 143 -9.05 6.41 -2.24
C ALA A 143 -9.75 5.05 -2.44
N SER A 144 -9.82 4.21 -1.39
CA SER A 144 -10.50 2.91 -1.43
C SER A 144 -12.02 2.99 -1.27
N THR A 145 -12.58 4.19 -1.06
CA THR A 145 -14.03 4.35 -0.86
C THR A 145 -14.83 4.07 -2.12
N ARG A 146 -16.02 3.48 -1.96
CA ARG A 146 -16.94 3.17 -3.07
C ARG A 146 -17.21 4.37 -3.99
N PRO A 147 -17.49 5.60 -3.50
CA PRO A 147 -17.72 6.76 -4.37
C PRO A 147 -16.54 7.11 -5.28
N ILE A 148 -15.30 6.92 -4.81
CA ILE A 148 -14.08 7.17 -5.60
C ILE A 148 -13.85 6.04 -6.61
N VAL A 149 -14.00 4.79 -6.17
CA VAL A 149 -13.88 3.60 -7.02
C VAL A 149 -14.88 3.64 -8.18
N VAL A 150 -16.17 3.88 -7.89
CA VAL A 150 -17.22 3.96 -8.92
C VAL A 150 -17.00 5.14 -9.86
N PHE A 151 -16.48 6.25 -9.35
CA PHE A 151 -16.13 7.41 -10.18
C PHE A 151 -15.00 7.08 -11.17
N ALA A 152 -13.93 6.43 -10.70
CA ALA A 152 -12.83 5.98 -11.54
C ALA A 152 -13.30 4.93 -12.57
N GLU A 153 -14.12 3.97 -12.15
CA GLU A 153 -14.74 2.97 -13.03
C GLU A 153 -15.58 3.63 -14.14
N ALA A 154 -16.41 4.61 -13.79
CA ALA A 154 -17.21 5.34 -14.77
C ALA A 154 -16.33 6.13 -15.76
N GLY A 155 -15.17 6.63 -15.32
CA GLY A 155 -14.17 7.24 -16.19
C GLY A 155 -13.62 6.25 -17.22
N LEU A 156 -13.12 5.11 -16.75
CA LEU A 156 -12.59 4.03 -17.60
C LEU A 156 -13.65 3.52 -18.59
N ARG A 157 -14.88 3.32 -18.12
CA ARG A 157 -16.00 2.87 -18.97
C ARG A 157 -16.29 3.82 -20.13
N ARG A 158 -16.24 5.14 -19.91
CA ARG A 158 -16.46 6.13 -20.97
C ARG A 158 -15.38 6.03 -22.05
N VAL A 159 -14.12 5.88 -21.64
CA VAL A 159 -12.99 5.74 -22.57
C VAL A 159 -13.07 4.42 -23.35
N ALA A 160 -13.36 3.31 -22.67
CA ALA A 160 -13.50 2.01 -23.32
C ALA A 160 -14.65 1.99 -24.33
N ASN A 161 -15.78 2.60 -24.00
CA ASN A 161 -16.92 2.70 -24.91
C ASN A 161 -16.63 3.62 -26.11
N ALA A 162 -15.85 4.69 -25.93
CA ALA A 162 -15.39 5.51 -27.05
C ALA A 162 -14.48 4.72 -28.02
N GLY A 163 -13.77 3.70 -27.52
CA GLY A 163 -13.01 2.73 -28.31
C GLY A 163 -13.85 1.60 -28.93
N GLY A 164 -15.18 1.70 -28.92
CA GLY A 164 -16.10 0.70 -29.48
C GLY A 164 -16.56 -0.37 -28.49
N GLY A 165 -16.19 -0.29 -27.22
CA GLY A 165 -16.70 -1.17 -26.16
C GLY A 165 -16.34 -2.65 -26.32
N THR A 166 -15.39 -2.98 -27.21
CA THR A 166 -14.93 -4.36 -27.43
C THR A 166 -14.06 -4.84 -26.26
N PRO A 167 -13.86 -6.16 -26.09
CA PRO A 167 -12.94 -6.68 -25.07
C PRO A 167 -11.53 -6.10 -25.19
N ALA A 168 -11.06 -5.88 -26.42
CA ALA A 168 -9.78 -5.22 -26.68
C ALA A 168 -9.77 -3.75 -26.23
N ALA A 169 -10.85 -3.00 -26.50
CA ALA A 169 -10.97 -1.59 -26.08
C ALA A 169 -10.98 -1.45 -24.56
N TRP A 170 -11.72 -2.32 -23.87
CA TRP A 170 -11.70 -2.42 -22.41
C TRP A 170 -10.32 -2.79 -21.89
N TRP A 171 -9.72 -3.85 -22.42
CA TRP A 171 -8.39 -4.32 -22.02
C TRP A 171 -7.32 -3.23 -22.18
N MET A 172 -7.28 -2.56 -23.33
CA MET A 172 -6.33 -1.47 -23.57
C MET A 172 -6.59 -0.29 -22.63
N THR A 173 -7.86 0.10 -22.43
CA THR A 173 -8.22 1.21 -21.55
C THR A 173 -7.82 0.91 -20.10
N ILE A 174 -8.13 -0.29 -19.61
CA ILE A 174 -7.80 -0.69 -18.25
C ILE A 174 -6.30 -0.71 -18.04
N LEU A 175 -5.52 -1.30 -18.96
CA LEU A 175 -4.07 -1.43 -18.82
C LEU A 175 -3.27 -0.17 -19.13
N THR A 176 -3.87 0.84 -19.75
CA THR A 176 -3.21 2.14 -19.99
C THR A 176 -3.67 3.18 -18.99
N ILE A 177 -4.96 3.49 -19.01
CA ILE A 177 -5.54 4.59 -18.26
C ILE A 177 -5.66 4.27 -16.77
N GLY A 178 -5.98 3.02 -16.43
CA GLY A 178 -6.08 2.59 -15.03
C GLY A 178 -4.78 2.79 -14.23
N PRO A 179 -3.64 2.24 -14.71
CA PRO A 179 -2.32 2.49 -14.13
C PRO A 179 -1.93 3.96 -14.03
N VAL A 180 -2.22 4.77 -15.05
CA VAL A 180 -1.98 6.22 -15.03
C VAL A 180 -2.85 6.91 -13.97
N PHE A 181 -4.10 6.48 -13.80
CA PHE A 181 -4.95 6.95 -12.72
C PHE A 181 -4.43 6.58 -11.33
N GLY A 182 -3.65 5.49 -11.21
CA GLY A 182 -2.93 5.13 -10.00
C GLY A 182 -2.10 6.27 -9.42
N SER A 183 -1.60 7.17 -10.27
CA SER A 183 -0.90 8.38 -9.84
C SER A 183 -1.76 9.46 -9.18
N PHE A 184 -3.08 9.38 -9.30
CA PHE A 184 -4.02 10.35 -8.74
C PHE A 184 -4.87 9.78 -7.60
N ILE A 185 -5.02 8.46 -7.55
CA ILE A 185 -5.64 7.75 -6.45
C ILE A 185 -4.54 7.11 -5.58
N THR A 186 -4.32 5.82 -5.68
CA THR A 186 -3.18 5.08 -5.12
C THR A 186 -2.95 3.82 -5.94
N GLU A 187 -1.75 3.24 -5.89
CA GLU A 187 -1.44 1.97 -6.58
C GLU A 187 -2.39 0.82 -6.18
N PRO A 188 -2.68 0.56 -4.88
CA PRO A 188 -3.56 -0.54 -4.50
C PRO A 188 -4.99 -0.33 -5.01
N ALA A 189 -5.52 0.89 -4.92
CA ALA A 189 -6.87 1.18 -5.43
C ALA A 189 -6.95 1.03 -6.95
N ALA A 190 -5.95 1.52 -7.69
CA ALA A 190 -5.91 1.33 -9.15
C ALA A 190 -5.81 -0.14 -9.52
N MET A 191 -4.99 -0.92 -8.81
CA MET A 191 -4.86 -2.35 -9.03
C MET A 191 -6.19 -3.08 -8.83
N THR A 192 -6.88 -2.84 -7.72
CA THR A 192 -8.18 -3.47 -7.42
C THR A 192 -9.23 -3.15 -8.48
N ILE A 193 -9.34 -1.87 -8.88
CA ILE A 193 -10.30 -1.43 -9.91
C ILE A 193 -10.00 -2.11 -11.24
N CYS A 194 -8.73 -2.07 -11.67
CA CYS A 194 -8.30 -2.69 -12.92
C CYS A 194 -8.52 -4.20 -12.92
N ALA A 195 -8.20 -4.89 -11.81
CA ALA A 195 -8.38 -6.32 -11.68
C ALA A 195 -9.87 -6.72 -11.73
N LEU A 196 -10.73 -6.00 -11.00
CA LEU A 196 -12.18 -6.24 -11.02
C LEU A 196 -12.78 -6.01 -12.42
N LEU A 197 -12.36 -4.94 -13.09
CA LEU A 197 -12.81 -4.65 -14.45
C LEU A 197 -12.29 -5.68 -15.45
N LEU A 198 -11.02 -6.10 -15.35
CA LEU A 198 -10.46 -7.14 -16.20
C LEU A 198 -11.18 -8.46 -15.97
N ALA A 199 -11.50 -8.82 -14.73
CA ALA A 199 -12.23 -10.05 -14.42
C ALA A 199 -13.51 -10.14 -15.27
N ARG A 200 -14.36 -9.11 -15.16
CA ARG A 200 -15.68 -9.05 -15.82
C ARG A 200 -15.63 -8.81 -17.33
N GLN A 201 -14.73 -7.93 -17.79
CA GLN A 201 -14.72 -7.49 -19.19
C GLN A 201 -13.82 -8.37 -20.07
N PHE A 202 -12.93 -9.16 -19.48
CA PHE A 202 -11.90 -9.89 -20.20
C PHE A 202 -11.75 -11.34 -19.75
N TYR A 203 -11.66 -11.65 -18.44
CA TYR A 203 -11.46 -13.04 -17.99
C TYR A 203 -12.71 -13.93 -18.15
N ASP A 204 -13.91 -13.37 -18.01
CA ASP A 204 -15.19 -14.07 -18.28
C ASP A 204 -15.30 -14.58 -19.73
N LEU A 205 -14.47 -14.08 -20.65
CA LEU A 205 -14.40 -14.54 -22.05
C LEU A 205 -13.48 -15.77 -22.25
N LEU A 206 -12.90 -16.28 -21.15
CA LEU A 206 -12.00 -17.42 -21.11
C LEU A 206 -10.81 -17.29 -22.09
N PRO A 207 -9.95 -16.27 -21.93
CA PRO A 207 -8.73 -16.11 -22.73
C PRO A 207 -7.74 -17.24 -22.47
N SER A 208 -6.80 -17.44 -23.39
CA SER A 208 -5.75 -18.45 -23.28
C SER A 208 -4.87 -18.19 -22.06
N ALA A 209 -4.23 -19.24 -21.52
CA ALA A 209 -3.32 -19.09 -20.38
C ALA A 209 -2.20 -18.07 -20.65
N LYS A 210 -1.68 -18.02 -21.89
CA LYS A 210 -0.63 -17.07 -22.27
C LYS A 210 -1.12 -15.63 -22.15
N LEU A 211 -2.30 -15.32 -22.67
CA LEU A 211 -2.88 -13.98 -22.59
C LEU A 211 -3.33 -13.65 -21.16
N LYS A 212 -3.84 -14.62 -20.39
CA LYS A 212 -4.18 -14.45 -18.96
C LYS A 212 -2.98 -14.00 -18.13
N TYR A 213 -1.88 -14.75 -18.18
CA TYR A 213 -0.68 -14.42 -17.41
C TYR A 213 0.05 -13.19 -17.97
N GLY A 214 0.05 -13.01 -19.30
CA GLY A 214 0.58 -11.81 -19.94
C GLY A 214 -0.15 -10.54 -19.49
N THR A 215 -1.48 -10.60 -19.37
CA THR A 215 -2.33 -9.50 -18.89
C THR A 215 -2.06 -9.17 -17.42
N LEU A 216 -1.95 -10.17 -16.54
CA LEU A 216 -1.62 -9.93 -15.13
C LEU A 216 -0.22 -9.34 -14.97
N GLY A 217 0.77 -9.89 -15.66
CA GLY A 217 2.14 -9.35 -15.62
C GLY A 217 2.19 -7.91 -16.10
N LEU A 218 1.51 -7.62 -17.21
CA LEU A 218 1.41 -6.26 -17.75
C LEU A 218 0.67 -5.31 -16.81
N LEU A 219 -0.43 -5.74 -16.19
CA LEU A 219 -1.15 -4.95 -15.18
C LEU A 219 -0.23 -4.56 -14.02
N PHE A 220 0.47 -5.53 -13.42
CA PHE A 220 1.32 -5.27 -12.27
C PHE A 220 2.49 -4.35 -12.61
N VAL A 221 3.13 -4.56 -13.76
CA VAL A 221 4.20 -3.67 -14.24
C VAL A 221 3.66 -2.27 -14.49
N ASN A 222 2.55 -2.15 -15.23
CA ASN A 222 1.99 -0.84 -15.57
C ASN A 222 1.54 -0.09 -14.32
N VAL A 223 0.84 -0.73 -13.37
CA VAL A 223 0.46 -0.10 -12.09
C VAL A 223 1.69 0.36 -11.31
N SER A 224 2.74 -0.48 -11.25
CA SER A 224 3.96 -0.15 -10.52
C SER A 224 4.70 1.07 -11.07
N ILE A 225 4.77 1.23 -12.40
CA ILE A 225 5.41 2.42 -13.00
C ILE A 225 4.44 3.60 -13.13
N GLY A 226 3.14 3.34 -13.18
CA GLY A 226 2.07 4.32 -13.35
C GLY A 226 1.98 5.32 -12.21
N GLY A 227 2.40 4.93 -11.00
CA GLY A 227 2.48 5.81 -9.83
C GLY A 227 3.51 6.95 -9.91
N THR A 228 4.30 7.06 -10.98
CA THR A 228 5.41 8.03 -11.08
C THR A 228 5.06 9.37 -11.74
N LEU A 229 3.78 9.64 -12.06
CA LEU A 229 3.37 10.96 -12.57
C LEU A 229 3.27 12.01 -11.45
N THR A 230 3.05 11.60 -10.21
CA THR A 230 2.96 12.48 -9.04
C THR A 230 3.87 11.97 -7.93
N HIS A 231 4.25 12.85 -7.01
CA HIS A 231 5.17 12.51 -5.92
C HIS A 231 4.49 11.80 -4.74
N PHE A 232 3.15 11.74 -4.71
CA PHE A 232 2.38 11.18 -3.58
C PHE A 232 1.76 9.82 -3.87
N ALA A 233 1.78 9.36 -5.11
CA ALA A 233 1.10 8.13 -5.50
C ALA A 233 1.83 6.84 -5.13
N ALA A 234 3.17 6.88 -5.13
CA ALA A 234 4.00 5.77 -4.72
C ALA A 234 4.68 6.13 -3.37
N PRO A 235 4.46 5.35 -2.29
CA PRO A 235 5.10 5.62 -1.00
C PRO A 235 6.64 5.77 -1.07
N PRO A 236 7.39 4.96 -1.85
CA PRO A 236 8.84 5.14 -1.99
C PRO A 236 9.21 6.50 -2.60
N VAL A 237 8.41 7.00 -3.55
CA VAL A 237 8.62 8.34 -4.16
C VAL A 237 8.36 9.41 -3.12
N LEU A 238 7.26 9.33 -2.38
CA LEU A 238 6.93 10.29 -1.33
C LEU A 238 8.04 10.39 -0.27
N MET A 239 8.60 9.24 0.14
CA MET A 239 9.67 9.15 1.14
C MET A 239 10.96 9.85 0.72
N VAL A 240 11.29 9.87 -0.58
CA VAL A 240 12.51 10.52 -1.09
C VAL A 240 12.24 11.90 -1.69
N ALA A 241 10.99 12.22 -2.03
CA ALA A 241 10.62 13.44 -2.73
C ALA A 241 11.10 14.69 -2.00
N ARG A 242 11.03 14.72 -0.67
CA ARG A 242 11.51 15.85 0.15
C ARG A 242 13.03 16.00 0.08
N SER A 243 13.76 14.90 0.20
CA SER A 243 15.23 14.90 0.19
C SER A 243 15.82 15.36 -1.15
N TRP A 244 15.10 15.11 -2.25
CA TRP A 244 15.54 15.42 -3.60
C TRP A 244 14.77 16.56 -4.28
N GLY A 245 13.80 17.17 -3.59
CA GLY A 245 12.96 18.23 -4.14
C GLY A 245 12.07 17.79 -5.30
N TRP A 246 11.63 16.53 -5.33
CA TRP A 246 10.75 16.01 -6.39
C TRP A 246 9.31 16.43 -6.14
N ASP A 247 8.92 17.60 -6.63
CA ASP A 247 7.53 18.00 -6.67
C ASP A 247 6.75 17.28 -7.80
N THR A 248 5.43 17.48 -7.86
CA THR A 248 4.59 16.87 -8.91
C THR A 248 5.07 17.25 -10.32
N LEU A 249 5.55 18.48 -10.51
CA LEU A 249 5.99 18.95 -11.81
C LEU A 249 7.30 18.29 -12.25
N PHE A 250 8.23 18.11 -11.32
CA PHE A 250 9.47 17.38 -11.52
C PHE A 250 9.18 15.93 -11.87
N MET A 251 8.33 15.26 -11.08
CA MET A 251 7.92 13.88 -11.32
C MET A 251 7.30 13.72 -12.71
N ALA A 252 6.36 14.58 -13.10
CA ALA A 252 5.72 14.53 -14.41
C ALA A 252 6.69 14.78 -15.56
N SER A 253 7.60 15.75 -15.43
CA SER A 253 8.55 16.15 -16.49
C SER A 253 9.72 15.17 -16.67
N HIS A 254 10.11 14.43 -15.62
CA HIS A 254 11.23 13.50 -15.66
C HIS A 254 10.80 12.03 -15.70
N PHE A 255 9.83 11.60 -14.92
CA PHE A 255 9.46 10.19 -14.82
C PHE A 255 8.11 9.90 -15.47
N GLY A 256 7.12 10.76 -15.24
CA GLY A 256 5.72 10.53 -15.61
C GLY A 256 5.50 10.26 -17.09
N TRP A 257 6.08 11.07 -17.99
CA TRP A 257 5.89 10.82 -19.43
C TRP A 257 6.61 9.55 -19.92
N ARG A 258 7.73 9.18 -19.31
CA ARG A 258 8.46 7.94 -19.62
C ARG A 258 7.66 6.73 -19.17
N ALA A 259 7.05 6.80 -17.98
CA ALA A 259 6.13 5.78 -17.49
C ALA A 259 4.88 5.67 -18.37
N ALA A 260 4.24 6.79 -18.72
CA ALA A 260 3.08 6.80 -19.62
C ALA A 260 3.41 6.21 -21.00
N ALA A 261 4.58 6.56 -21.56
CA ALA A 261 5.06 5.99 -22.82
C ALA A 261 5.35 4.48 -22.68
N ALA A 262 6.01 4.05 -21.61
CA ALA A 262 6.29 2.64 -21.36
C ALA A 262 4.99 1.83 -21.23
N ILE A 263 4.00 2.33 -20.49
CA ILE A 263 2.66 1.75 -20.35
C ILE A 263 1.95 1.64 -21.70
N ALA A 264 1.96 2.71 -22.51
CA ALA A 264 1.30 2.72 -23.80
C ALA A 264 1.97 1.75 -24.78
N ILE A 265 3.31 1.76 -24.85
CA ILE A 265 4.09 0.89 -25.75
C ILE A 265 3.95 -0.56 -25.33
N SER A 266 4.11 -0.89 -24.04
CA SER A 266 3.98 -2.26 -23.54
C SER A 266 2.59 -2.83 -23.83
N THR A 267 1.55 -2.03 -23.59
CA THR A 267 0.16 -2.42 -23.86
C THR A 267 -0.10 -2.59 -25.34
N ALA A 268 0.41 -1.69 -26.19
CA ALA A 268 0.28 -1.80 -27.64
C ALA A 268 0.99 -3.04 -28.19
N VAL A 269 2.20 -3.35 -27.71
CA VAL A 269 2.96 -4.54 -28.12
C VAL A 269 2.19 -5.81 -27.76
N TYR A 270 1.69 -5.93 -26.52
CA TYR A 270 0.89 -7.10 -26.12
C TYR A 270 -0.41 -7.20 -26.92
N TYR A 271 -1.10 -6.09 -27.16
CA TYR A 271 -2.27 -6.08 -28.04
C TYR A 271 -1.95 -6.61 -29.44
N LEU A 272 -0.86 -6.15 -30.05
CA LEU A 272 -0.45 -6.59 -31.39
C LEU A 272 -0.06 -8.08 -31.42
N LEU A 273 0.62 -8.58 -30.39
CA LEU A 273 1.00 -9.99 -30.27
C LEU A 273 -0.22 -10.92 -30.16
N PHE A 274 -1.28 -10.47 -29.49
CA PHE A 274 -2.50 -11.26 -29.25
C PHE A 274 -3.72 -10.78 -30.05
N ARG A 275 -3.52 -9.95 -31.08
CA ARG A 275 -4.60 -9.31 -31.86
C ARG A 275 -5.63 -10.30 -32.41
N THR A 276 -5.17 -11.47 -32.87
CA THR A 276 -6.03 -12.52 -33.43
C THR A 276 -6.90 -13.16 -32.37
N GLU A 277 -6.36 -13.34 -31.16
CA GLU A 277 -7.09 -13.85 -30.00
C GLU A 277 -8.14 -12.84 -29.54
N PHE A 278 -7.82 -11.54 -29.50
CA PHE A 278 -8.79 -10.50 -29.18
C PHE A 278 -9.97 -10.45 -30.16
N THR A 279 -9.72 -10.61 -31.47
CA THR A 279 -10.79 -10.71 -32.46
C THR A 279 -11.67 -11.95 -32.22
N ALA A 280 -11.08 -13.08 -31.82
CA ALA A 280 -11.83 -14.28 -31.48
C ALA A 280 -12.65 -14.11 -30.19
N LEU A 281 -12.12 -13.39 -29.19
CA LEU A 281 -12.81 -13.10 -27.93
C LEU A 281 -14.02 -12.17 -28.12
N ALA A 282 -13.96 -11.24 -29.08
CA ALA A 282 -15.08 -10.34 -29.39
C ALA A 282 -16.35 -11.08 -29.86
N GLY A 283 -16.21 -12.31 -30.38
CA GLY A 283 -17.34 -13.15 -30.79
C GLY A 283 -17.85 -14.09 -29.69
N ARG A 284 -17.25 -14.10 -28.50
CA ARG A 284 -17.65 -15.00 -27.39
C ARG A 284 -18.62 -14.32 -26.45
N ALA A 285 -19.59 -15.07 -25.97
CA ALA A 285 -20.41 -14.65 -24.84
C ALA A 285 -19.61 -14.82 -23.53
N PRO A 286 -19.66 -13.85 -22.61
CA PRO A 286 -19.06 -13.99 -21.29
C PRO A 286 -19.73 -15.13 -20.53
N VAL A 287 -18.91 -16.00 -19.96
CA VAL A 287 -19.33 -16.98 -18.97
C VAL A 287 -19.06 -16.31 -17.63
N ALA A 288 -20.12 -15.81 -16.99
CA ALA A 288 -19.98 -15.26 -15.65
C ALA A 288 -19.52 -16.41 -14.73
N ASP A 289 -18.32 -16.29 -14.16
CA ASP A 289 -18.00 -17.10 -12.99
C ASP A 289 -19.00 -16.68 -11.90
N VAL A 290 -19.77 -17.65 -11.41
CA VAL A 290 -20.67 -17.50 -10.25
C VAL A 290 -19.84 -17.48 -8.98
N GLU A 291 -18.79 -16.66 -8.95
CA GLU A 291 -18.27 -16.14 -7.70
C GLU A 291 -19.14 -14.92 -7.38
N GLN A 292 -20.20 -15.20 -6.63
CA GLN A 292 -20.77 -14.18 -5.76
C GLN A 292 -19.59 -13.52 -5.04
N PRO A 293 -19.51 -12.17 -4.99
CA PRO A 293 -18.55 -11.54 -4.11
C PRO A 293 -18.69 -12.21 -2.74
N ASP A 294 -17.57 -12.58 -2.13
CA ASP A 294 -17.47 -13.05 -0.74
C ASP A 294 -17.83 -11.92 0.26
N GLU A 295 -18.81 -11.08 -0.11
CA GLU A 295 -19.53 -10.26 0.82
C GLU A 295 -20.62 -11.13 1.43
N ASP A 296 -20.38 -11.57 2.67
CA ASP A 296 -21.40 -11.67 3.70
C ASP A 296 -22.13 -10.31 3.89
N ALA A 297 -22.67 -9.72 2.81
CA ALA A 297 -23.54 -8.55 2.84
C ALA A 297 -24.97 -9.02 3.05
N SER A 298 -25.23 -9.49 4.26
CA SER A 298 -26.54 -9.39 4.91
C SER A 298 -26.87 -7.91 5.20
N GLY A 299 -26.83 -7.07 4.17
CA GLY A 299 -27.09 -5.63 4.20
C GLY A 299 -28.02 -5.22 3.07
N ALA A 300 -28.87 -4.22 3.33
CA ALA A 300 -29.76 -3.64 2.33
C ALA A 300 -28.96 -3.15 1.11
N ALA A 301 -29.49 -3.39 -0.09
CA ALA A 301 -28.87 -2.95 -1.34
C ALA A 301 -28.53 -1.45 -1.29
N LEU A 302 -27.25 -1.11 -1.39
CA LEU A 302 -26.77 0.26 -1.34
C LEU A 302 -27.38 1.10 -2.47
N LEU A 303 -27.76 2.35 -2.17
CA LEU A 303 -28.28 3.25 -3.20
C LEU A 303 -27.17 3.64 -4.20
N PRO A 304 -27.54 4.02 -5.45
CA PRO A 304 -26.60 4.63 -6.39
C PRO A 304 -25.92 5.84 -5.76
N VAL A 305 -24.61 6.00 -5.99
CA VAL A 305 -23.84 7.11 -5.41
C VAL A 305 -24.24 8.43 -6.08
N PRO A 306 -24.77 9.42 -5.33
CA PRO A 306 -25.06 10.74 -5.88
C PRO A 306 -23.77 11.50 -6.20
N VAL A 307 -23.80 12.29 -7.27
CA VAL A 307 -22.62 13.07 -7.75
C VAL A 307 -22.05 13.98 -6.65
N TRP A 308 -22.89 14.58 -5.82
CA TRP A 308 -22.44 15.45 -4.72
C TRP A 308 -21.65 14.67 -3.65
N VAL A 309 -21.98 13.40 -3.40
CA VAL A 309 -21.23 12.54 -2.47
C VAL A 309 -19.84 12.27 -3.02
N THR A 310 -19.74 11.93 -4.31
CA THR A 310 -18.44 11.79 -4.99
C THR A 310 -17.63 13.07 -4.93
N PHE A 311 -18.24 14.23 -5.21
CA PHE A 311 -17.57 15.52 -5.13
C PHE A 311 -17.03 15.81 -3.72
N ALA A 312 -17.79 15.47 -2.67
CA ALA A 312 -17.33 15.59 -1.30
C ALA A 312 -16.09 14.71 -1.03
N HIS A 313 -16.09 13.44 -1.46
CA HIS A 313 -14.91 12.56 -1.30
C HIS A 313 -13.68 13.09 -2.04
N VAL A 314 -13.86 13.53 -3.29
CA VAL A 314 -12.78 14.15 -4.07
C VAL A 314 -12.24 15.39 -3.36
N SER A 315 -13.11 16.21 -2.76
CA SER A 315 -12.70 17.37 -1.99
C SER A 315 -11.86 16.99 -0.75
N PHE A 316 -12.19 15.90 -0.06
CA PHE A 316 -11.38 15.38 1.06
C PHE A 316 -10.01 14.86 0.61
N ILE A 317 -9.95 14.18 -0.54
CA ILE A 317 -8.68 13.78 -1.15
C ILE A 317 -7.82 15.01 -1.47
N VAL A 318 -8.41 15.99 -2.16
CA VAL A 318 -7.71 17.25 -2.51
C VAL A 318 -7.24 17.99 -1.26
N TRP A 319 -8.08 18.07 -0.22
CA TRP A 319 -7.71 18.66 1.06
C TRP A 319 -6.52 17.94 1.70
N THR A 320 -6.53 16.61 1.71
CA THR A 320 -5.46 15.78 2.27
C THR A 320 -4.15 15.99 1.52
N VAL A 321 -4.19 15.99 0.19
CA VAL A 321 -3.01 16.23 -0.66
C VAL A 321 -2.48 17.65 -0.49
N PHE A 322 -3.35 18.66 -0.49
CA PHE A 322 -2.95 20.06 -0.30
C PHE A 322 -2.28 20.30 1.06
N ASN A 323 -2.78 19.62 2.11
CA ASN A 323 -2.27 19.72 3.46
C ASN A 323 -1.27 18.61 3.83
N SER A 324 -0.65 17.93 2.86
CA SER A 324 0.20 16.75 3.10
C SER A 324 1.37 16.98 4.07
N HIS A 325 1.80 18.23 4.23
CA HIS A 325 2.88 18.65 5.13
C HIS A 325 2.41 18.93 6.57
N PHE A 326 1.09 18.97 6.81
CA PHE A 326 0.49 19.35 8.09
C PHE A 326 -0.39 18.21 8.63
N PRO A 327 0.19 17.25 9.39
CA PRO A 327 -0.52 16.11 9.98
C PRO A 327 -1.82 16.46 10.68
N ALA A 328 -1.83 17.51 11.50
CA ALA A 328 -3.01 17.94 12.23
C ALA A 328 -4.19 18.30 11.29
N LEU A 329 -3.91 18.94 10.15
CA LEU A 329 -4.95 19.40 9.22
C LEU A 329 -5.54 18.25 8.41
N PHE A 330 -4.70 17.36 7.88
CA PHE A 330 -5.22 16.23 7.10
C PHE A 330 -5.84 15.14 8.00
N LEU A 331 -5.32 14.91 9.22
CA LEU A 331 -5.96 14.01 10.18
C LEU A 331 -7.29 14.58 10.66
N GLY A 332 -7.36 15.88 10.98
CA GLY A 332 -8.62 16.54 11.31
C GLY A 332 -9.65 16.44 10.18
N GLY A 333 -9.20 16.66 8.93
CA GLY A 333 -10.01 16.46 7.74
C GLY A 333 -10.50 15.02 7.58
N PHE A 334 -9.64 14.03 7.85
CA PHE A 334 -10.00 12.62 7.83
C PHE A 334 -11.02 12.23 8.90
N LEU A 335 -10.86 12.72 10.14
CA LEU A 335 -11.84 12.49 11.21
C LEU A 335 -13.20 13.09 10.85
N PHE A 336 -13.23 14.28 10.25
CA PHE A 336 -14.46 14.89 9.74
C PHE A 336 -15.05 14.06 8.58
N PHE A 337 -14.21 13.56 7.67
CA PHE A 337 -14.62 12.65 6.61
C PHE A 337 -15.27 11.37 7.15
N LEU A 338 -14.75 10.76 8.21
CA LEU A 338 -15.37 9.57 8.82
C LEU A 338 -16.79 9.88 9.35
N GLY A 339 -16.98 11.08 9.92
CA GLY A 339 -18.30 11.59 10.29
C GLY A 339 -19.22 11.76 9.09
N PHE A 340 -18.72 12.33 7.99
CA PHE A 340 -19.43 12.46 6.72
C PHE A 340 -19.81 11.10 6.10
N ALA A 341 -18.89 10.14 6.11
CA ALA A 341 -19.08 8.79 5.60
C ALA A 341 -20.19 8.06 6.37
N ARG A 342 -20.18 8.21 7.71
CA ARG A 342 -21.26 7.71 8.56
C ARG A 342 -22.60 8.39 8.27
N ALA A 343 -22.62 9.71 8.09
CA ALA A 343 -23.85 10.46 7.79
C ALA A 343 -24.46 10.09 6.42
N THR A 344 -23.63 9.62 5.49
CA THR A 344 -24.04 9.24 4.13
C THR A 344 -23.95 7.73 3.88
N ALA A 345 -23.98 6.92 4.94
CA ALA A 345 -23.77 5.47 4.90
C ALA A 345 -24.71 4.72 3.93
N VAL A 346 -25.89 5.27 3.63
CA VAL A 346 -26.84 4.71 2.65
C VAL A 346 -26.23 4.59 1.23
N TYR A 347 -25.23 5.42 0.91
CA TYR A 347 -24.56 5.46 -0.40
C TYR A 347 -23.18 4.78 -0.39
N GLN A 348 -22.69 4.31 0.77
CA GLN A 348 -21.31 3.88 0.95
C GLN A 348 -21.20 2.46 1.48
N SER A 349 -20.18 1.73 1.02
CA SER A 349 -19.73 0.52 1.71
C SER A 349 -19.00 0.90 3.00
N ARG A 350 -18.79 -0.07 3.89
CA ARG A 350 -17.92 0.13 5.04
C ARG A 350 -16.52 0.50 4.56
N ILE A 351 -15.92 1.50 5.19
CA ILE A 351 -14.54 1.89 4.91
C ILE A 351 -13.63 0.82 5.50
N GLU A 352 -12.88 0.12 4.64
CA GLU A 352 -11.88 -0.85 5.08
C GLU A 352 -10.61 -0.14 5.54
N LEU A 353 -10.40 -0.07 6.85
CA LEU A 353 -9.22 0.54 7.45
C LEU A 353 -8.07 -0.44 7.67
N LYS A 354 -8.30 -1.77 7.58
CA LYS A 354 -7.28 -2.79 7.84
C LYS A 354 -6.03 -2.56 6.98
N THR A 355 -6.18 -2.57 5.66
CA THR A 355 -5.06 -2.43 4.73
C THR A 355 -4.34 -1.09 4.86
N PRO A 356 -5.02 0.08 4.86
CA PRO A 356 -4.36 1.36 5.10
C PRO A 356 -3.57 1.42 6.42
N LEU A 357 -4.13 0.89 7.51
CA LEU A 357 -3.47 0.90 8.83
C LEU A 357 -2.23 0.01 8.85
N LEU A 358 -2.28 -1.17 8.25
CA LEU A 358 -1.12 -2.07 8.15
C LEU A 358 0.00 -1.44 7.31
N VAL A 359 -0.33 -0.83 6.17
CA VAL A 359 0.67 -0.09 5.37
C VAL A 359 1.24 1.10 6.14
N GLY A 360 0.41 1.82 6.90
CA GLY A 360 0.88 2.87 7.81
C GLY A 360 1.84 2.34 8.87
N PHE A 361 1.53 1.19 9.46
CA PHE A 361 2.35 0.51 10.46
C PHE A 361 3.70 0.07 9.88
N PHE A 362 3.71 -0.46 8.66
CA PHE A 362 4.91 -0.75 7.89
C PHE A 362 5.81 0.47 7.72
N LEU A 363 5.25 1.56 7.19
CA LEU A 363 5.98 2.79 6.88
C LEU A 363 6.47 3.48 8.15
N ALA A 364 5.66 3.51 9.20
CA ALA A 364 6.06 4.00 10.52
C ALA A 364 7.24 3.19 11.05
N GLY A 365 7.19 1.86 10.92
CA GLY A 365 8.30 0.98 11.26
C GLY A 365 9.57 1.31 10.47
N LEU A 366 9.46 1.53 9.16
CA LEU A 366 10.61 1.89 8.32
C LEU A 366 11.26 3.22 8.72
N VAL A 367 10.48 4.27 9.01
CA VAL A 367 11.07 5.56 9.43
C VAL A 367 11.68 5.49 10.83
N ILE A 368 11.16 4.62 11.72
CA ILE A 368 11.76 4.33 13.03
C ILE A 368 13.11 3.62 12.87
N HIS A 369 13.25 2.68 11.94
CA HIS A 369 14.55 2.04 11.73
C HIS A 369 15.51 2.96 10.96
N GLY A 370 15.02 3.67 9.95
CA GLY A 370 15.83 4.53 9.08
C GLY A 370 16.36 5.79 9.76
N GLY A 371 15.82 6.15 10.92
CA GLY A 371 16.34 7.25 11.72
C GLY A 371 17.56 6.88 12.57
N LEU A 372 17.96 5.61 12.64
CA LEU A 372 19.09 5.08 13.44
C LEU A 372 20.31 4.72 12.59
#